data_AF-A0A349DSQ7-F1
#
_entry.id   AF-A0A349DSQ7-F1
#
_cell.length_a   1.000
_cell.length_b   1.000
_cell.length_c   1.000
_cell.angle_alpha   90.00
_cell.angle_beta   90.00
_cell.angle_gamma   90.00
#
_symmetry.space_group_name_H-M   'P 1'
#
loop_
_entity.id
_entity.type
_entity.pdbx_description
1 polymer ?
#
loop_
_entity_poly.entity_id
_entity_poly.type
_entity_poly.pdbx_seq_one_letter_code
_entity_poly.pdbx_strand_id
1 'polypeptide(L)'
;MLCAPIASKACTIFCGKDKQGHIWAANNEDNPFNFYNYLNVFPKTEDTKYGYFTLSYNSTKNGENFNIQGGMNEAGLFYDFNTIPPTLIKALHKKKVFPQGSQKILSHILANMETVEEVIAFFEKYWFEVGFNSAQMHIADKYGTFGIVGPSGSRILKNQRYQVSTNFDICGKGDSSSCWRYPIAVKKLAQGPINLTSFRDLCKATSFKGKGGTYTIYSNIQNLNTGEVWFYYLSDYQNPFKTSISTLLAKGRKSYLIRDLFKKHPISVLYNDFNANGGASAFKKFESLNISKARKKEIASIFVNNILANHSNMETLPFLEEYLQHNPVGYWMRAARAIAYYQKGDQQKAISIIKAYKKEVPETSMNVKKILNLFEGKFPEGANTTIELNGYPNAKHVFVKGLPVDFDFLIKKEGKWIGKYKLNEGVYNYSFVIDGKKVFDHKTPVKTISSIFEPSFLTHQLCIGLSKDTYLTTIKVKVPNKEDVVYIAGNQRAMTYWNSVFRLKKVSDFEREITLELHLPAKFKFTRGNWESEALMKNNTKDKNGRWLPMEIHLNADRTSYTIVNWKDRVK
;
A
#
# COMPACT_ATOMS: atom_id res chain seq x y z
N MET A 1 -3.74 18.83 7.67
CA MET A 1 -3.95 17.40 7.33
C MET A 1 -4.94 16.85 8.35
N LEU A 2 -6.25 17.01 8.10
CA LEU A 2 -7.28 16.42 8.95
C LEU A 2 -7.48 14.98 8.48
N CYS A 3 -7.21 14.04 9.37
CA CYS A 3 -7.50 12.62 9.21
C CYS A 3 -8.99 12.43 8.94
N ALA A 4 -9.37 12.31 7.67
CA ALA A 4 -10.52 11.47 7.35
C ALA A 4 -10.10 10.03 7.69
N PRO A 5 -10.94 9.24 8.38
CA PRO A 5 -10.63 7.84 8.64
C PRO A 5 -10.47 7.17 7.28
N ILE A 6 -9.25 6.73 6.99
CA ILE A 6 -8.98 5.81 5.89
C ILE A 6 -9.83 4.60 6.21
N ALA A 7 -10.96 4.43 5.51
CA ALA A 7 -11.76 3.22 5.58
C ALA A 7 -10.80 2.04 5.51
N SER A 8 -10.81 1.19 6.54
CA SER A 8 -9.82 0.14 6.73
C SER A 8 -9.69 -0.68 5.44
N LYS A 9 -8.46 -1.01 5.06
CA LYS A 9 -8.14 -1.86 3.91
C LYS A 9 -8.71 -3.24 4.20
N ALA A 10 -9.95 -3.47 3.79
CA ALA A 10 -10.72 -4.52 4.42
C ALA A 10 -10.67 -5.78 3.53
N CYS A 11 -9.88 -6.84 3.76
CA CYS A 11 -9.94 -8.08 2.96
C CYS A 11 -10.79 -9.15 3.68
N THR A 12 -11.28 -10.17 2.98
CA THR A 12 -12.02 -11.29 3.60
C THR A 12 -11.46 -12.60 3.09
N ILE A 13 -11.03 -13.48 4.00
CA ILE A 13 -10.49 -14.80 3.68
C ILE A 13 -11.31 -15.85 4.41
N PHE A 14 -11.61 -16.94 3.73
CA PHE A 14 -12.28 -18.09 4.33
C PHE A 14 -11.84 -19.40 3.72
N CYS A 15 -11.82 -20.44 4.54
CA CYS A 15 -11.56 -21.81 4.10
C CYS A 15 -12.55 -22.78 4.77
N GLY A 16 -12.70 -23.97 4.21
CA GLY A 16 -13.55 -24.99 4.80
C GLY A 16 -13.51 -26.33 4.08
N LYS A 17 -14.04 -27.34 4.76
CA LYS A 17 -14.07 -28.73 4.30
C LYS A 17 -15.44 -29.07 3.70
N ASP A 18 -15.45 -29.59 2.47
CA ASP A 18 -16.66 -30.06 1.83
C ASP A 18 -17.08 -31.46 2.33
N LYS A 19 -18.20 -31.98 1.80
CA LYS A 19 -18.73 -33.29 2.21
C LYS A 19 -17.87 -34.47 1.75
N GLN A 20 -17.06 -34.29 0.70
CA GLN A 20 -16.12 -35.26 0.18
C GLN A 20 -14.78 -35.22 0.92
N GLY A 21 -14.59 -34.21 1.77
CA GLY A 21 -13.40 -34.00 2.54
C GLY A 21 -12.35 -33.13 1.86
N HIS A 22 -12.64 -32.55 0.69
CA HIS A 22 -11.75 -31.57 0.07
C HIS A 22 -11.81 -30.24 0.82
N ILE A 23 -10.68 -29.55 0.80
CA ILE A 23 -10.48 -28.26 1.43
C ILE A 23 -10.53 -27.18 0.37
N TRP A 24 -11.40 -26.21 0.62
CA TRP A 24 -11.58 -25.03 -0.21
C TRP A 24 -11.04 -23.82 0.52
N ALA A 25 -10.38 -22.90 -0.20
CA ALA A 25 -9.92 -21.62 0.31
C ALA A 25 -10.32 -20.50 -0.66
N ALA A 26 -10.62 -19.31 -0.14
CA ALA A 26 -10.92 -18.15 -0.96
C ALA A 26 -10.57 -16.83 -0.27
N ASN A 27 -10.30 -15.82 -1.10
CA ASN A 27 -10.00 -14.45 -0.68
C ASN A 27 -10.75 -13.44 -1.56
N ASN A 28 -11.21 -12.35 -0.94
CA ASN A 28 -11.54 -11.08 -1.59
C ASN A 28 -10.44 -10.06 -1.30
N GLU A 29 -9.73 -9.65 -2.35
CA GLU A 29 -8.65 -8.69 -2.28
C GLU A 29 -9.15 -7.26 -2.48
N ASP A 30 -9.15 -6.47 -1.41
CA ASP A 30 -9.77 -5.15 -1.37
C ASP A 30 -8.73 -4.05 -1.17
N ASN A 31 -8.57 -3.19 -2.17
CA ASN A 31 -7.58 -2.11 -2.17
C ASN A 31 -8.05 -0.98 -3.11
N PRO A 32 -7.52 0.25 -3.03
CA PRO A 32 -7.65 1.21 -4.12
C PRO A 32 -7.26 0.54 -5.42
N PHE A 33 -8.18 0.56 -6.38
CA PHE A 33 -8.02 -0.24 -7.58
C PHE A 33 -6.77 0.18 -8.33
N ASN A 34 -6.03 -0.84 -8.76
CA ASN A 34 -4.85 -0.70 -9.57
C ASN A 34 -4.91 -1.68 -10.74
N PHE A 35 -4.38 -1.29 -11.89
CA PHE A 35 -4.31 -2.18 -13.06
C PHE A 35 -3.12 -3.14 -13.00
N TYR A 36 -2.16 -2.93 -12.09
CA TYR A 36 -0.93 -3.71 -11.98
C TYR A 36 -1.00 -4.68 -10.79
N ASN A 37 -1.79 -5.75 -10.93
CA ASN A 37 -1.82 -6.87 -9.99
C ASN A 37 -1.41 -8.13 -10.73
N TYR A 38 -0.64 -8.98 -10.08
CA TYR A 38 0.05 -10.09 -10.73
C TYR A 38 -0.27 -11.43 -10.09
N LEU A 39 -0.45 -12.43 -10.95
CA LEU A 39 -0.30 -13.85 -10.62
C LEU A 39 1.12 -14.25 -11.04
N ASN A 40 1.96 -14.66 -10.09
CA ASN A 40 3.35 -15.02 -10.33
C ASN A 40 3.53 -16.52 -10.09
N VAL A 41 4.05 -17.23 -11.08
CA VAL A 41 4.23 -18.69 -11.05
C VAL A 41 5.71 -19.02 -10.88
N PHE A 42 6.00 -19.95 -9.97
CA PHE A 42 7.33 -20.41 -9.58
C PHE A 42 7.40 -21.94 -9.67
N PRO A 43 7.94 -22.50 -10.76
CA PRO A 43 8.25 -23.92 -10.84
C PRO A 43 9.16 -24.37 -9.69
N LYS A 44 9.08 -25.66 -9.36
CA LYS A 44 10.03 -26.31 -8.47
C LYS A 44 11.45 -26.15 -9.02
N THR A 45 12.39 -25.93 -8.11
CA THR A 45 13.84 -25.86 -8.39
C THR A 45 14.57 -26.92 -7.56
N GLU A 46 15.87 -27.08 -7.74
CA GLU A 46 16.69 -28.02 -6.94
C GLU A 46 16.64 -27.70 -5.44
N ASP A 47 16.54 -26.41 -5.10
CA ASP A 47 16.52 -25.92 -3.71
C ASP A 47 15.12 -25.85 -3.08
N THR A 48 14.07 -26.26 -3.80
CA THR A 48 12.69 -26.17 -3.31
C THR A 48 11.98 -27.51 -3.38
N LYS A 49 11.12 -27.78 -2.39
CA LYS A 49 10.32 -29.01 -2.38
C LYS A 49 9.15 -28.95 -3.36
N TYR A 50 8.57 -27.76 -3.51
CA TYR A 50 7.32 -27.54 -4.22
C TYR A 50 7.41 -26.36 -5.20
N GLY A 51 6.70 -26.46 -6.31
CA GLY A 51 6.27 -25.34 -7.14
C GLY A 51 5.05 -24.65 -6.55
N TYR A 52 4.92 -23.35 -6.79
CA TYR A 52 3.87 -22.52 -6.20
C TYR A 52 3.50 -21.31 -7.07
N PHE A 53 2.42 -20.62 -6.72
CA PHE A 53 2.13 -19.29 -7.24
C PHE A 53 1.91 -18.29 -6.11
N THR A 54 2.13 -17.01 -6.42
CA THR A 54 1.87 -15.88 -5.51
C THR A 54 1.04 -14.79 -6.19
N LEU A 55 0.36 -14.01 -5.37
CA LEU A 55 -0.38 -12.80 -5.76
C LEU A 55 0.36 -11.56 -5.27
N SER A 56 0.49 -10.54 -6.11
CA SER A 56 1.20 -9.31 -5.74
C SER A 56 0.65 -8.05 -6.41
N TYR A 57 0.91 -6.91 -5.77
CA TYR A 57 0.62 -5.59 -6.30
C TYR A 57 1.83 -4.94 -6.97
N ASN A 58 1.56 -4.03 -7.90
CA ASN A 58 2.46 -3.05 -8.54
C ASN A 58 3.61 -3.61 -9.38
N SER A 59 4.21 -4.72 -8.99
CA SER A 59 5.37 -5.31 -9.65
C SER A 59 5.40 -6.82 -9.50
N THR A 60 5.96 -7.49 -10.51
CA THR A 60 6.27 -8.93 -10.45
C THR A 60 7.29 -9.25 -9.36
N LYS A 61 8.21 -8.32 -9.05
CA LYS A 61 9.20 -8.47 -7.96
C LYS A 61 8.55 -8.62 -6.59
N ASN A 62 7.36 -8.05 -6.40
CA ASN A 62 6.59 -8.18 -5.17
C ASN A 62 6.00 -9.58 -4.97
N GLY A 63 6.03 -10.44 -6.01
CA GLY A 63 5.66 -11.84 -5.90
C GLY A 63 6.74 -12.74 -5.28
N GLU A 64 7.91 -12.18 -4.93
CA GLU A 64 9.12 -12.91 -4.49
C GLU A 64 9.68 -12.39 -3.16
N ASN A 65 8.95 -11.49 -2.51
CA ASN A 65 9.45 -10.70 -1.39
C ASN A 65 8.36 -10.57 -0.30
N PHE A 66 8.58 -9.79 0.77
CA PHE A 66 7.58 -9.70 1.85
C PHE A 66 6.23 -9.04 1.42
N ASN A 67 6.13 -8.51 0.20
CA ASN A 67 4.90 -7.93 -0.36
C ASN A 67 3.99 -8.95 -1.06
N ILE A 68 4.26 -10.25 -0.95
CA ILE A 68 3.33 -11.28 -1.39
C ILE A 68 2.01 -11.13 -0.61
N GLN A 69 0.89 -11.06 -1.32
CA GLN A 69 -0.45 -10.92 -0.73
C GLN A 69 -1.07 -12.27 -0.38
N GLY A 70 -0.75 -13.33 -1.13
CA GLY A 70 -1.27 -14.67 -0.91
C GLY A 70 -0.73 -15.65 -1.95
N GLY A 71 -1.05 -16.92 -1.82
CA GLY A 71 -0.60 -17.96 -2.74
C GLY A 71 -0.95 -19.37 -2.31
N MET A 72 -0.59 -20.32 -3.16
CA MET A 72 -0.72 -21.76 -2.91
C MET A 72 0.42 -22.53 -3.58
N ASN A 73 0.82 -23.63 -2.97
CA ASN A 73 1.79 -24.56 -3.53
C ASN A 73 1.17 -25.88 -4.00
N GLU A 74 1.92 -26.68 -4.76
CA GLU A 74 1.44 -27.96 -5.29
C GLU A 74 1.23 -29.03 -4.20
N ALA A 75 1.71 -28.79 -2.98
CA ALA A 75 1.42 -29.63 -1.82
C ALA A 75 0.01 -29.38 -1.24
N GLY A 76 -0.69 -28.33 -1.66
CA GLY A 76 -2.00 -27.95 -1.14
C GLY A 76 -1.95 -27.08 0.11
N LEU A 77 -0.84 -26.37 0.36
CA LEU A 77 -0.75 -25.32 1.37
C LEU A 77 -1.15 -23.98 0.76
N PHE A 78 -2.07 -23.27 1.43
CA PHE A 78 -2.54 -21.94 1.08
C PHE A 78 -2.26 -20.96 2.22
N TYR A 79 -1.89 -19.72 1.86
CA TYR A 79 -2.05 -18.59 2.76
C TYR A 79 -2.50 -17.32 2.03
N ASP A 80 -3.08 -16.39 2.80
CA ASP A 80 -3.40 -15.03 2.37
C ASP A 80 -3.44 -14.09 3.59
N PHE A 81 -3.46 -12.78 3.40
CA PHE A 81 -3.34 -11.80 4.49
C PHE A 81 -4.55 -10.89 4.66
N ASN A 82 -4.86 -10.56 5.91
CA ASN A 82 -5.72 -9.42 6.22
C ASN A 82 -4.91 -8.31 6.89
N THR A 83 -5.17 -7.06 6.50
CA THR A 83 -4.66 -5.90 7.26
C THR A 83 -5.39 -5.84 8.60
N ILE A 84 -4.67 -5.67 9.70
CA ILE A 84 -5.22 -5.43 11.03
C ILE A 84 -4.61 -4.14 11.60
N PRO A 85 -5.20 -3.53 12.65
CA PRO A 85 -4.54 -2.44 13.35
C PRO A 85 -3.11 -2.83 13.78
N PRO A 86 -2.14 -1.89 13.79
CA PRO A 86 -0.80 -2.17 14.30
C PRO A 86 -0.84 -2.69 15.74
N THR A 87 -0.22 -3.84 15.98
CA THR A 87 -0.21 -4.54 17.27
C THR A 87 1.21 -4.96 17.65
N LEU A 88 1.49 -5.01 18.96
CA LEU A 88 2.78 -5.48 19.48
C LEU A 88 2.99 -6.97 19.16
N ILE A 89 4.20 -7.32 18.72
CA ILE A 89 4.54 -8.72 18.42
C ILE A 89 4.83 -9.47 19.72
N LYS A 90 4.03 -10.51 19.99
CA LYS A 90 4.14 -11.38 21.15
C LYS A 90 5.49 -12.10 21.17
N ALA A 91 6.20 -11.99 22.30
CA ALA A 91 7.46 -12.66 22.57
C ALA A 91 8.53 -12.49 21.47
N LEU A 92 8.57 -11.34 20.79
CA LEU A 92 9.52 -11.08 19.70
C LEU A 92 10.99 -11.31 20.10
N HIS A 93 11.36 -11.04 21.36
CA HIS A 93 12.71 -11.28 21.89
C HIS A 93 13.14 -12.75 21.83
N LYS A 94 12.20 -13.70 21.79
CA LYS A 94 12.48 -15.14 21.65
C LYS A 94 12.62 -15.59 20.20
N LYS A 95 12.20 -14.75 19.24
CA LYS A 95 12.19 -15.09 17.81
C LYS A 95 13.51 -14.68 17.16
N LYS A 96 13.99 -15.52 16.24
CA LYS A 96 15.24 -15.30 15.49
C LYS A 96 14.97 -14.63 14.14
N VAL A 97 16.00 -13.98 13.60
CA VAL A 97 16.00 -13.56 12.20
C VAL A 97 16.06 -14.79 11.31
N PHE A 98 15.26 -14.83 10.24
CA PHE A 98 15.36 -15.89 9.26
C PHE A 98 16.69 -15.78 8.49
N PRO A 99 17.53 -16.84 8.42
CA PRO A 99 18.88 -16.74 7.85
C PRO A 99 18.95 -16.23 6.40
N GLN A 100 17.92 -16.49 5.58
CA GLN A 100 17.84 -16.00 4.20
C GLN A 100 17.26 -14.58 4.08
N GLY A 101 16.99 -13.92 5.21
CA GLY A 101 16.43 -12.58 5.30
C GLY A 101 14.90 -12.53 5.22
N SER A 102 14.33 -11.45 5.78
CA SER A 102 12.88 -11.26 5.90
C SER A 102 12.13 -11.32 4.56
N GLN A 103 12.78 -10.93 3.46
CA GLN A 103 12.21 -10.97 2.11
C GLN A 103 11.87 -12.39 1.65
N LYS A 104 12.59 -13.41 2.12
CA LYS A 104 12.43 -14.79 1.67
C LYS A 104 11.44 -15.61 2.48
N ILE A 105 10.98 -15.11 3.62
CA ILE A 105 10.09 -15.84 4.54
C ILE A 105 8.85 -16.38 3.80
N LEU A 106 8.14 -15.50 3.09
CA LEU A 106 6.86 -15.84 2.45
C LEU A 106 7.03 -16.85 1.31
N SER A 107 8.02 -16.64 0.43
CA SER A 107 8.35 -17.61 -0.62
C SER A 107 8.85 -18.93 -0.04
N HIS A 108 9.61 -18.90 1.06
CA HIS A 108 10.14 -20.11 1.69
C HIS A 108 9.02 -21.02 2.22
N ILE A 109 7.97 -20.43 2.79
CA ILE A 109 6.78 -21.17 3.24
C ILE A 109 6.16 -21.95 2.08
N LEU A 110 5.79 -21.28 0.97
CA LEU A 110 5.18 -21.97 -0.17
C LEU A 110 6.13 -22.95 -0.86
N ALA A 111 7.42 -22.64 -0.90
CA ALA A 111 8.41 -23.48 -1.57
C ALA A 111 8.75 -24.77 -0.81
N ASN A 112 8.59 -24.81 0.51
CA ASN A 112 9.20 -25.86 1.35
C ASN A 112 8.31 -26.47 2.44
N MET A 113 7.10 -25.93 2.68
CA MET A 113 6.18 -26.42 3.70
C MET A 113 4.91 -26.98 3.06
N GLU A 114 4.29 -27.93 3.73
CA GLU A 114 3.08 -28.62 3.27
C GLU A 114 1.92 -28.47 4.27
N THR A 115 2.21 -28.26 5.54
CA THR A 115 1.20 -28.26 6.62
C THR A 115 1.11 -26.92 7.35
N VAL A 116 -0.06 -26.62 7.91
CA VAL A 116 -0.26 -25.44 8.76
C VAL A 116 0.65 -25.48 10.00
N GLU A 117 0.88 -26.66 10.56
CA GLU A 117 1.76 -26.87 11.71
C GLU A 117 3.21 -26.48 11.42
N GLU A 118 3.75 -26.82 10.24
CA GLU A 118 5.09 -26.40 9.84
C GLU A 118 5.20 -24.88 9.77
N VAL A 119 4.18 -24.20 9.21
CA VAL A 119 4.16 -22.73 9.13
C VAL A 119 4.15 -22.10 10.51
N ILE A 120 3.32 -22.62 11.43
CA ILE A 120 3.24 -22.08 12.80
C ILE A 120 4.53 -22.36 13.56
N ALA A 121 5.10 -23.56 13.47
CA ALA A 121 6.39 -23.89 14.06
C ALA A 121 7.51 -22.98 13.52
N PHE A 122 7.47 -22.65 12.22
CA PHE A 122 8.38 -21.69 11.62
C PHE A 122 8.26 -20.30 12.27
N PHE A 123 7.04 -19.79 12.45
CA PHE A 123 6.81 -18.48 13.07
C PHE A 123 7.01 -18.45 14.59
N GLU A 124 6.99 -19.59 15.28
CA GLU A 124 7.45 -19.67 16.67
C GLU A 124 8.97 -19.47 16.78
N LYS A 125 9.73 -19.91 15.77
CA LYS A 125 11.19 -19.79 15.73
C LYS A 125 11.69 -18.50 15.08
N TYR A 126 11.09 -18.09 13.97
CA TYR A 126 11.54 -17.00 13.12
C TYR A 126 10.49 -15.89 13.01
N TRP A 127 10.95 -14.64 12.85
CA TRP A 127 10.07 -13.50 12.58
C TRP A 127 10.72 -12.51 11.62
N PHE A 128 9.89 -11.63 11.05
CA PHE A 128 10.35 -10.51 10.25
C PHE A 128 11.17 -9.54 11.10
N GLU A 129 12.31 -9.07 10.57
CA GLU A 129 13.08 -8.01 11.21
C GLU A 129 12.34 -6.68 11.20
N VAL A 130 11.53 -6.48 10.17
CA VAL A 130 10.78 -5.27 9.88
C VAL A 130 9.40 -5.63 9.36
N GLY A 131 8.36 -5.01 9.92
CA GLY A 131 6.98 -5.18 9.49
C GLY A 131 6.23 -6.35 10.15
N PHE A 132 5.18 -6.81 9.48
CA PHE A 132 4.25 -7.85 9.94
C PHE A 132 3.68 -7.63 11.35
N ASN A 133 3.50 -6.37 11.73
CA ASN A 133 2.82 -5.94 12.96
C ASN A 133 1.41 -5.38 12.71
N SER A 134 1.00 -5.24 11.45
CA SER A 134 -0.30 -4.69 11.03
C SER A 134 -1.03 -5.61 10.03
N ALA A 135 -0.71 -6.89 10.06
CA ALA A 135 -1.37 -7.90 9.24
C ALA A 135 -1.44 -9.23 9.99
N GLN A 136 -2.37 -10.09 9.60
CA GLN A 136 -2.44 -11.50 10.02
C GLN A 136 -2.50 -12.40 8.80
N MET A 137 -1.85 -13.55 8.87
CA MET A 137 -1.83 -14.60 7.86
C MET A 137 -2.93 -15.61 8.17
N HIS A 138 -3.83 -15.83 7.22
CA HIS A 138 -4.75 -16.96 7.19
C HIS A 138 -4.06 -18.12 6.48
N ILE A 139 -4.10 -19.31 7.05
CA ILE A 139 -3.42 -20.49 6.52
C ILE A 139 -4.41 -21.67 6.47
N ALA A 140 -4.37 -22.47 5.42
CA ALA A 140 -5.08 -23.74 5.31
C ALA A 140 -4.22 -24.75 4.54
N ASP A 141 -4.34 -26.03 4.88
CA ASP A 141 -3.74 -27.13 4.11
C ASP A 141 -4.80 -28.13 3.62
N LYS A 142 -4.43 -28.97 2.65
CA LYS A 142 -5.30 -30.00 2.05
C LYS A 142 -5.76 -31.08 3.03
N TYR A 143 -5.18 -31.17 4.22
CA TYR A 143 -5.54 -32.14 5.26
C TYR A 143 -6.68 -31.64 6.14
N GLY A 144 -7.04 -30.36 6.02
CA GLY A 144 -8.12 -29.74 6.78
C GLY A 144 -7.67 -29.17 8.11
N THR A 145 -6.37 -28.88 8.26
CA THR A 145 -5.90 -28.01 9.33
C THR A 145 -5.99 -26.56 8.87
N PHE A 146 -6.54 -25.69 9.72
CA PHE A 146 -6.60 -24.25 9.49
C PHE A 146 -5.80 -23.51 10.54
N GLY A 147 -5.22 -22.37 10.18
CA GLY A 147 -4.39 -21.60 11.09
C GLY A 147 -4.48 -20.10 10.90
N ILE A 148 -4.09 -19.38 11.95
CA ILE A 148 -3.83 -17.94 11.92
C ILE A 148 -2.44 -17.70 12.51
N VAL A 149 -1.66 -16.82 11.87
CA VAL A 149 -0.45 -16.23 12.45
C VAL A 149 -0.58 -14.71 12.40
N GLY A 150 -0.46 -14.05 13.55
CA GLY A 150 -0.47 -12.59 13.65
C GLY A 150 0.48 -12.09 14.74
N PRO A 151 0.56 -10.76 14.94
CA PRO A 151 1.47 -10.16 15.91
C PRO A 151 1.17 -10.65 17.33
N SER A 152 -0.10 -10.80 17.69
CA SER A 152 -0.52 -11.26 19.01
C SER A 152 -0.31 -12.76 19.26
N GLY A 153 0.03 -13.55 18.24
CA GLY A 153 0.30 -14.98 18.37
C GLY A 153 -0.21 -15.81 17.18
N SER A 154 -0.29 -17.12 17.41
CA SER A 154 -0.69 -18.12 16.43
C SER A 154 -1.89 -18.94 16.94
N ARG A 155 -2.63 -19.58 16.03
CA ARG A 155 -3.73 -20.52 16.35
C ARG A 155 -3.76 -21.65 15.32
N ILE A 156 -4.02 -22.88 15.79
CA ILE A 156 -4.30 -24.05 14.96
C ILE A 156 -5.73 -24.51 15.24
N LEU A 157 -6.47 -24.86 14.19
CA LEU A 157 -7.78 -25.46 14.23
C LEU A 157 -7.74 -26.80 13.48
N LYS A 158 -7.86 -27.90 14.22
CA LYS A 158 -8.01 -29.26 13.67
C LYS A 158 -9.47 -29.67 13.70
N ASN A 159 -9.90 -30.42 12.68
CA ASN A 159 -11.25 -30.97 12.59
C ASN A 159 -12.38 -29.92 12.61
N GLN A 160 -12.06 -28.66 12.32
CA GLN A 160 -13.08 -27.61 12.18
C GLN A 160 -13.65 -27.64 10.77
N ARG A 161 -14.95 -27.33 10.65
CA ARG A 161 -15.61 -27.30 9.35
C ARG A 161 -15.12 -26.15 8.47
N TYR A 162 -14.81 -25.00 9.07
CA TYR A 162 -14.38 -23.80 8.36
C TYR A 162 -13.57 -22.86 9.25
N GLN A 163 -12.88 -21.91 8.63
CA GLN A 163 -12.29 -20.74 9.27
C GLN A 163 -12.61 -19.48 8.46
N VAL A 164 -12.83 -18.35 9.14
CA VAL A 164 -13.00 -17.03 8.52
C VAL A 164 -12.01 -16.06 9.17
N SER A 165 -11.44 -15.17 8.38
CA SER A 165 -10.69 -14.02 8.88
C SER A 165 -11.00 -12.75 8.08
N THR A 166 -10.95 -11.62 8.79
CA THR A 166 -11.06 -10.27 8.20
C THR A 166 -10.07 -9.35 8.93
N ASN A 167 -10.40 -8.08 9.12
CA ASN A 167 -9.45 -7.02 9.47
C ASN A 167 -9.36 -6.70 10.97
N PHE A 168 -9.58 -7.69 11.80
CA PHE A 168 -9.37 -7.61 13.24
C PHE A 168 -8.45 -8.75 13.68
N ASP A 169 -7.71 -8.50 14.74
CA ASP A 169 -6.73 -9.43 15.29
C ASP A 169 -7.42 -10.62 15.96
N ILE A 170 -7.46 -11.76 15.28
CA ILE A 170 -8.13 -12.97 15.79
C ILE A 170 -7.43 -13.50 17.05
N CYS A 171 -6.10 -13.54 17.05
CA CYS A 171 -5.32 -14.07 18.17
C CYS A 171 -5.33 -13.12 19.37
N GLY A 172 -5.42 -11.81 19.12
CA GLY A 172 -5.61 -10.76 20.13
C GLY A 172 -7.06 -10.57 20.60
N LYS A 173 -8.01 -11.40 20.13
CA LYS A 173 -9.46 -11.28 20.43
C LYS A 173 -10.05 -9.91 20.06
N GLY A 174 -9.60 -9.35 18.93
CA GLY A 174 -10.17 -8.13 18.37
C GLY A 174 -11.66 -8.27 18.11
N ASP A 175 -12.36 -7.13 18.16
CA ASP A 175 -13.81 -7.10 18.01
C ASP A 175 -14.23 -7.51 16.59
N SER A 176 -14.89 -8.67 16.49
CA SER A 176 -15.41 -9.20 15.22
C SER A 176 -16.52 -8.35 14.60
N SER A 177 -17.18 -7.49 15.38
CA SER A 177 -18.22 -6.58 14.89
C SER A 177 -17.65 -5.44 14.04
N SER A 178 -16.34 -5.19 14.15
CA SER A 178 -15.61 -4.17 13.37
C SER A 178 -15.67 -4.38 11.84
N CYS A 179 -16.00 -5.60 11.38
CA CYS A 179 -16.12 -5.91 9.96
C CYS A 179 -17.45 -6.58 9.63
N TRP A 180 -18.32 -5.89 8.88
CA TRP A 180 -19.64 -6.38 8.46
C TRP A 180 -19.62 -7.69 7.66
N ARG A 181 -18.49 -8.04 7.03
CA ARG A 181 -18.33 -9.25 6.21
C ARG A 181 -18.17 -10.50 7.04
N TYR A 182 -17.55 -10.37 8.22
CA TYR A 182 -17.28 -11.50 9.10
C TYR A 182 -18.56 -12.25 9.50
N PRO A 183 -19.62 -11.62 10.03
CA PRO A 183 -20.85 -12.33 10.38
C PRO A 183 -21.56 -12.95 9.17
N ILE A 184 -21.46 -12.34 7.98
CA ILE A 184 -22.03 -12.91 6.74
C ILE A 184 -21.32 -14.21 6.36
N ALA A 185 -19.99 -14.20 6.39
CA ALA A 185 -19.18 -15.37 6.07
C ALA A 185 -19.40 -16.51 7.08
N VAL A 186 -19.37 -16.19 8.38
CA VAL A 186 -19.64 -17.16 9.46
C VAL A 186 -21.01 -17.81 9.28
N LYS A 187 -22.07 -17.00 9.06
CA LYS A 187 -23.43 -17.52 8.87
C LYS A 187 -23.52 -18.47 7.66
N LYS A 188 -22.95 -18.06 6.51
CA LYS A 188 -23.01 -18.85 5.27
C LYS A 188 -22.23 -20.16 5.38
N LEU A 189 -21.07 -20.18 6.04
CA LEU A 189 -20.25 -21.39 6.18
C LEU A 189 -20.77 -22.35 7.27
N ALA A 190 -21.39 -21.82 8.33
CA ALA A 190 -22.03 -22.64 9.37
C ALA A 190 -23.22 -23.44 8.84
N GLN A 191 -24.02 -22.85 7.95
CA GLN A 191 -25.30 -23.42 7.52
C GLN A 191 -25.27 -23.95 6.08
N GLY A 192 -24.40 -23.42 5.22
CA GLY A 192 -24.39 -23.70 3.78
C GLY A 192 -23.43 -24.81 3.34
N PRO A 193 -23.58 -25.30 2.10
CA PRO A 193 -22.61 -26.21 1.52
C PRO A 193 -21.25 -25.52 1.34
N ILE A 194 -20.18 -26.30 1.32
CA ILE A 194 -18.82 -25.84 0.99
C ILE A 194 -18.48 -26.45 -0.36
N ASN A 195 -18.37 -25.61 -1.38
CA ASN A 195 -17.95 -25.97 -2.74
C ASN A 195 -17.72 -24.68 -3.54
N LEU A 196 -17.31 -24.81 -4.80
CA LEU A 196 -17.07 -23.67 -5.69
C LEU A 196 -18.25 -22.67 -5.76
N THR A 197 -19.48 -23.16 -5.92
CA THR A 197 -20.67 -22.31 -6.07
C THR A 197 -20.93 -21.49 -4.82
N SER A 198 -20.89 -22.13 -3.64
CA SER A 198 -21.14 -21.43 -2.38
C SER A 198 -20.02 -20.47 -2.02
N PHE A 199 -18.76 -20.81 -2.33
CA PHE A 199 -17.61 -19.92 -2.13
C PHE A 199 -17.67 -18.71 -3.06
N ARG A 200 -18.05 -18.89 -4.33
CA ARG A 200 -18.29 -17.79 -5.27
C ARG A 200 -19.38 -16.84 -4.76
N ASP A 201 -20.50 -17.40 -4.31
CA ASP A 201 -21.61 -16.60 -3.81
C ASP A 201 -21.24 -15.88 -2.50
N LEU A 202 -20.37 -16.48 -1.68
CA LEU A 202 -19.84 -15.85 -0.48
C LEU A 202 -18.83 -14.73 -0.82
N CYS A 203 -17.90 -14.93 -1.76
CA CYS A 203 -17.04 -13.87 -2.29
C CYS A 203 -17.89 -12.70 -2.79
N LYS A 204 -18.93 -12.97 -3.58
CA LYS A 204 -19.86 -11.95 -4.04
C LYS A 204 -20.54 -11.20 -2.90
N ALA A 205 -21.07 -11.92 -1.91
CA ALA A 205 -21.76 -11.35 -0.76
C ALA A 205 -20.84 -10.54 0.18
N THR A 206 -19.53 -10.82 0.16
CA THR A 206 -18.52 -10.13 0.98
C THR A 206 -17.61 -9.23 0.14
N SER A 207 -17.97 -8.95 -1.11
CA SER A 207 -17.21 -8.04 -1.96
C SER A 207 -17.43 -6.59 -1.56
N PHE A 208 -16.36 -5.80 -1.65
CA PHE A 208 -16.36 -4.39 -1.30
C PHE A 208 -16.44 -3.51 -2.54
N LYS A 209 -17.34 -2.51 -2.49
CA LYS A 209 -17.47 -1.44 -3.49
C LYS A 209 -17.55 -0.10 -2.75
N GLY A 210 -16.40 0.48 -2.46
CA GLY A 210 -16.27 1.66 -1.61
C GLY A 210 -16.26 2.99 -2.37
N LYS A 211 -16.22 4.08 -1.60
CA LYS A 211 -15.87 5.42 -2.11
C LYS A 211 -14.37 5.50 -2.40
N GLY A 212 -13.96 6.46 -3.24
CA GLY A 212 -12.54 6.76 -3.48
C GLY A 212 -11.79 5.74 -4.36
N GLY A 213 -12.52 4.93 -5.14
CA GLY A 213 -11.90 3.97 -6.06
C GLY A 213 -11.42 2.67 -5.42
N THR A 214 -11.83 2.36 -4.18
CA THR A 214 -11.53 1.10 -3.50
C THR A 214 -12.55 0.03 -3.84
N TYR A 215 -12.08 -1.14 -4.29
CA TYR A 215 -12.91 -2.25 -4.73
C TYR A 215 -12.29 -3.59 -4.32
N THR A 216 -13.10 -4.64 -4.30
CA THR A 216 -12.58 -6.01 -4.51
C THR A 216 -12.00 -6.09 -5.91
N ILE A 217 -10.68 -6.04 -6.01
CA ILE A 217 -9.93 -6.04 -7.27
C ILE A 217 -10.07 -7.41 -7.93
N TYR A 218 -9.83 -8.47 -7.16
CA TYR A 218 -10.07 -9.84 -7.56
C TYR A 218 -10.60 -10.66 -6.39
N SER A 219 -11.25 -11.75 -6.74
CA SER A 219 -11.50 -12.85 -5.81
C SER A 219 -10.83 -14.10 -6.36
N ASN A 220 -10.23 -14.90 -5.50
CA ASN A 220 -9.71 -16.20 -5.89
C ASN A 220 -10.32 -17.30 -5.03
N ILE A 221 -10.59 -18.44 -5.63
CA ILE A 221 -11.12 -19.65 -5.00
C ILE A 221 -10.25 -20.81 -5.42
N GLN A 222 -9.91 -21.68 -4.48
CA GLN A 222 -8.96 -22.76 -4.67
C GLN A 222 -9.50 -24.02 -4.02
N ASN A 223 -9.35 -25.15 -4.70
CA ASN A 223 -9.48 -26.47 -4.09
C ASN A 223 -8.06 -26.99 -3.81
N LEU A 224 -7.72 -27.10 -2.53
CA LEU A 224 -6.36 -27.42 -2.10
C LEU A 224 -5.98 -28.90 -2.34
N ASN A 225 -6.98 -29.77 -2.51
CA ASN A 225 -6.76 -31.19 -2.78
C ASN A 225 -6.56 -31.47 -4.28
N THR A 226 -7.30 -30.77 -5.15
CA THR A 226 -7.19 -30.96 -6.61
C THR A 226 -6.22 -29.97 -7.27
N GLY A 227 -5.90 -28.88 -6.58
CA GLY A 227 -5.07 -27.80 -7.11
C GLY A 227 -5.78 -26.90 -8.13
N GLU A 228 -7.10 -27.02 -8.28
CA GLU A 228 -7.90 -26.16 -9.15
C GLU A 228 -8.04 -24.74 -8.57
N VAL A 229 -8.03 -23.75 -9.46
CA VAL A 229 -8.04 -22.33 -9.11
C VAL A 229 -9.00 -21.57 -10.03
N TRP A 230 -9.84 -20.74 -9.41
CA TRP A 230 -10.76 -19.82 -10.08
C TRP A 230 -10.48 -18.39 -9.66
N PHE A 231 -10.28 -17.52 -10.63
CA PHE A 231 -10.21 -16.07 -10.41
C PHE A 231 -11.48 -15.40 -10.93
N TYR A 232 -11.91 -14.37 -10.20
CA TYR A 232 -12.96 -13.43 -10.58
C TYR A 232 -12.39 -12.02 -10.52
N TYR A 233 -12.77 -11.15 -11.44
CA TYR A 233 -12.17 -9.83 -11.58
C TYR A 233 -13.20 -8.71 -11.45
N LEU A 234 -12.91 -7.73 -10.58
CA LEU A 234 -13.72 -6.54 -10.35
C LEU A 234 -15.22 -6.84 -10.20
N SER A 235 -15.55 -7.77 -9.29
CA SER A 235 -16.92 -8.24 -9.01
C SER A 235 -17.68 -8.89 -10.18
N ASP A 236 -17.02 -9.27 -11.27
CA ASP A 236 -17.61 -10.16 -12.28
C ASP A 236 -17.48 -11.62 -11.80
N TYR A 237 -18.57 -12.13 -11.22
CA TYR A 237 -18.69 -13.50 -10.74
C TYR A 237 -19.27 -14.48 -11.77
N GLN A 238 -19.51 -14.02 -13.00
CA GLN A 238 -20.10 -14.85 -14.07
C GLN A 238 -19.02 -15.43 -14.99
N ASN A 239 -17.95 -14.66 -15.22
CA ASN A 239 -16.91 -15.02 -16.18
C ASN A 239 -15.55 -15.28 -15.48
N PRO A 240 -15.38 -16.42 -14.78
CA PRO A 240 -14.11 -16.71 -14.12
C PRO A 240 -13.00 -17.05 -15.11
N PHE A 241 -11.77 -16.73 -14.75
CA PHE A 241 -10.60 -17.40 -15.30
C PHE A 241 -10.36 -18.69 -14.51
N LYS A 242 -10.43 -19.83 -15.19
CA LYS A 242 -10.27 -21.17 -14.60
C LYS A 242 -8.90 -21.75 -14.98
N THR A 243 -8.17 -22.30 -14.01
CA THR A 243 -6.88 -22.97 -14.22
C THR A 243 -6.65 -23.99 -13.10
N SER A 244 -5.51 -24.66 -13.10
CA SER A 244 -4.96 -25.37 -11.94
C SER A 244 -3.52 -24.93 -11.66
N ILE A 245 -3.01 -25.21 -10.47
CA ILE A 245 -1.59 -25.00 -10.15
C ILE A 245 -0.68 -25.81 -11.08
N SER A 246 -1.03 -27.07 -11.39
CA SER A 246 -0.28 -27.89 -12.34
C SER A 246 -0.23 -27.25 -13.74
N THR A 247 -1.35 -26.72 -14.22
CA THR A 247 -1.42 -26.00 -15.51
C THR A 247 -0.59 -24.73 -15.51
N LEU A 248 -0.54 -24.02 -14.38
CA LEU A 248 0.28 -22.83 -14.22
C LEU A 248 1.77 -23.21 -14.25
N LEU A 249 2.18 -24.17 -13.44
CA LEU A 249 3.58 -24.61 -13.30
C LEU A 249 4.15 -25.20 -14.61
N ALA A 250 3.33 -25.92 -15.37
CA ALA A 250 3.72 -26.46 -16.69
C ALA A 250 4.13 -25.36 -17.70
N LYS A 251 3.77 -24.10 -17.46
CA LYS A 251 4.15 -22.95 -18.30
C LYS A 251 5.49 -22.31 -17.88
N GLY A 252 6.18 -22.88 -16.90
CA GLY A 252 7.45 -22.38 -16.39
C GLY A 252 7.32 -21.11 -15.54
N ARG A 253 8.45 -20.47 -15.23
CA ARG A 253 8.51 -19.21 -14.48
C ARG A 253 7.85 -18.12 -15.31
N LYS A 254 6.68 -17.64 -14.87
CA LYS A 254 5.94 -16.60 -15.58
C LYS A 254 5.12 -15.75 -14.63
N SER A 255 4.95 -14.48 -14.96
CA SER A 255 4.04 -13.57 -14.27
C SER A 255 2.98 -13.06 -15.24
N TYR A 256 1.74 -13.03 -14.78
CA TYR A 256 0.58 -12.59 -15.55
C TYR A 256 -0.02 -11.37 -14.86
N LEU A 257 -0.28 -10.32 -15.62
CA LEU A 257 -1.20 -9.28 -15.16
C LEU A 257 -2.59 -9.90 -15.05
N ILE A 258 -3.22 -9.77 -13.88
CA ILE A 258 -4.55 -10.36 -13.64
C ILE A 258 -5.55 -9.84 -14.67
N ARG A 259 -5.52 -8.55 -15.02
CA ARG A 259 -6.43 -7.96 -16.03
C ARG A 259 -6.35 -8.65 -17.40
N ASP A 260 -5.16 -9.16 -17.77
CA ASP A 260 -4.88 -9.78 -19.07
C ASP A 260 -5.41 -11.22 -19.14
N LEU A 261 -5.70 -11.82 -17.98
CA LEU A 261 -6.45 -13.08 -17.89
C LEU A 261 -7.93 -12.89 -18.27
N PHE A 262 -8.44 -11.65 -18.23
CA PHE A 262 -9.83 -11.29 -18.50
C PHE A 262 -9.94 -10.36 -19.72
N LYS A 263 -9.45 -10.80 -20.88
CA LYS A 263 -9.37 -9.97 -22.12
C LYS A 263 -10.70 -9.37 -22.58
N LYS A 264 -11.82 -10.05 -22.31
CA LYS A 264 -13.17 -9.61 -22.69
C LYS A 264 -13.84 -8.71 -21.64
N HIS A 265 -13.25 -8.59 -20.45
CA HIS A 265 -13.86 -7.82 -19.38
C HIS A 265 -13.82 -6.32 -19.74
N PRO A 266 -14.92 -5.57 -19.57
CA PRO A 266 -15.00 -4.17 -20.02
C PRO A 266 -13.85 -3.28 -19.54
N ILE A 267 -13.43 -3.40 -18.27
CA ILE A 267 -12.31 -2.59 -17.76
C ILE A 267 -10.99 -2.90 -18.47
N SER A 268 -10.75 -4.17 -18.85
CA SER A 268 -9.52 -4.59 -19.54
C SER A 268 -9.52 -4.09 -20.98
N VAL A 269 -10.67 -4.19 -21.66
CA VAL A 269 -10.84 -3.66 -23.03
C VAL A 269 -10.58 -2.16 -23.06
N LEU A 270 -11.20 -1.40 -22.16
CA LEU A 270 -11.06 0.05 -22.10
C LEU A 270 -9.64 0.47 -21.72
N TYR A 271 -9.02 -0.19 -20.76
CA TYR A 271 -7.66 0.15 -20.34
C TYR A 271 -6.62 -0.15 -21.43
N ASN A 272 -6.78 -1.26 -22.14
CA ASN A 272 -5.92 -1.58 -23.28
C ASN A 272 -6.10 -0.58 -24.42
N ASP A 273 -7.34 -0.17 -24.70
CA ASP A 273 -7.59 0.88 -25.70
C ASP A 273 -7.04 2.25 -25.27
N PHE A 274 -7.16 2.59 -23.99
CA PHE A 274 -6.60 3.82 -23.43
C PHE A 274 -5.09 3.88 -23.64
N ASN A 275 -4.38 2.78 -23.37
CA ASN A 275 -2.93 2.73 -23.55
C ASN A 275 -2.51 2.73 -25.02
N ALA A 276 -3.29 2.09 -25.91
CA ALA A 276 -2.97 1.97 -27.32
C ALA A 276 -3.34 3.22 -28.14
N ASN A 277 -4.51 3.80 -27.87
CA ASN A 277 -5.17 4.79 -28.72
C ASN A 277 -5.56 6.08 -27.96
N GLY A 278 -5.23 6.19 -26.67
CA GLY A 278 -5.48 7.37 -25.85
C GLY A 278 -6.90 7.44 -25.26
N GLY A 279 -7.10 8.41 -24.35
CA GLY A 279 -8.33 8.53 -23.57
C GLY A 279 -9.59 8.82 -24.37
N ALA A 280 -9.50 9.54 -25.49
CA ALA A 280 -10.65 9.84 -26.34
C ALA A 280 -11.23 8.58 -27.01
N SER A 281 -10.36 7.71 -27.55
CA SER A 281 -10.77 6.41 -28.11
C SER A 281 -11.42 5.54 -27.04
N ALA A 282 -10.77 5.44 -25.88
CA ALA A 282 -11.28 4.65 -24.77
C ALA A 282 -12.65 5.14 -24.28
N PHE A 283 -12.86 6.46 -24.22
CA PHE A 283 -14.15 7.02 -23.82
C PHE A 283 -15.26 6.72 -24.82
N LYS A 284 -14.99 6.87 -26.13
CA LYS A 284 -15.95 6.49 -27.18
C LYS A 284 -16.35 5.01 -27.08
N LYS A 285 -15.39 4.13 -26.81
CA LYS A 285 -15.68 2.70 -26.54
C LYS A 285 -16.52 2.54 -25.29
N PHE A 286 -16.19 3.24 -24.21
CA PHE A 286 -16.93 3.22 -22.95
C PHE A 286 -18.42 3.59 -23.14
N GLU A 287 -18.71 4.63 -23.93
CA GLU A 287 -20.07 5.04 -24.25
C GLU A 287 -20.86 3.93 -24.96
N SER A 288 -20.21 3.23 -25.89
CA SER A 288 -20.80 2.13 -26.68
C SER A 288 -21.03 0.82 -25.91
N LEU A 289 -20.49 0.68 -24.69
CA LEU A 289 -20.65 -0.56 -23.92
C LEU A 289 -22.10 -0.81 -23.50
N ASN A 290 -22.61 -2.00 -23.83
CA ASN A 290 -23.91 -2.48 -23.37
C ASN A 290 -23.83 -3.07 -21.95
N ILE A 291 -23.73 -2.19 -20.95
CA ILE A 291 -23.62 -2.53 -19.52
C ILE A 291 -24.53 -1.62 -18.68
N SER A 292 -24.86 -2.05 -17.47
CA SER A 292 -25.73 -1.27 -16.58
C SER A 292 -25.12 0.10 -16.20
N LYS A 293 -25.98 1.09 -15.92
CA LYS A 293 -25.56 2.42 -15.44
C LYS A 293 -24.65 2.34 -14.22
N ALA A 294 -24.97 1.44 -13.28
CA ALA A 294 -24.14 1.21 -12.10
C ALA A 294 -22.72 0.73 -12.47
N ARG A 295 -22.60 -0.15 -13.48
CA ARG A 295 -21.29 -0.63 -13.97
C ARG A 295 -20.54 0.46 -14.73
N LYS A 296 -21.23 1.30 -15.52
CA LYS A 296 -20.61 2.48 -16.16
C LYS A 296 -20.03 3.44 -15.10
N LYS A 297 -20.80 3.75 -14.05
CA LYS A 297 -20.34 4.60 -12.93
C LYS A 297 -19.12 4.02 -12.22
N GLU A 298 -19.09 2.71 -11.97
CA GLU A 298 -17.96 2.00 -11.38
C GLU A 298 -16.70 2.12 -12.24
N ILE A 299 -16.82 1.85 -13.55
CA ILE A 299 -15.72 1.98 -14.51
C ILE A 299 -15.20 3.42 -14.59
N ALA A 300 -16.08 4.41 -14.72
CA ALA A 300 -15.69 5.81 -14.75
C ALA A 300 -14.95 6.22 -13.46
N SER A 301 -15.43 5.75 -12.30
CA SER A 301 -14.76 5.97 -11.02
C SER A 301 -13.35 5.38 -10.98
N ILE A 302 -13.13 4.20 -11.56
CA ILE A 302 -11.82 3.57 -11.63
C ILE A 302 -10.87 4.39 -12.50
N PHE A 303 -11.30 4.83 -13.69
CA PHE A 303 -10.47 5.68 -14.55
C PHE A 303 -10.10 6.99 -13.85
N VAL A 304 -11.05 7.63 -13.17
CA VAL A 304 -10.80 8.88 -12.43
C VAL A 304 -9.86 8.66 -11.24
N ASN A 305 -10.10 7.67 -10.39
CA ASN A 305 -9.26 7.49 -9.20
C ASN A 305 -7.89 6.88 -9.52
N ASN A 306 -7.80 5.95 -10.48
CA ASN A 306 -6.54 5.30 -10.79
C ASN A 306 -5.68 6.11 -11.77
N ILE A 307 -6.26 6.61 -12.87
CA ILE A 307 -5.47 7.24 -13.93
C ILE A 307 -5.32 8.75 -13.70
N LEU A 308 -6.39 9.45 -13.35
CA LEU A 308 -6.28 10.88 -13.06
C LEU A 308 -5.58 11.15 -11.71
N ALA A 309 -6.04 10.54 -10.62
CA ALA A 309 -5.49 10.88 -9.30
C ALA A 309 -4.04 10.37 -9.12
N ASN A 310 -3.73 9.13 -9.52
CA ASN A 310 -2.41 8.55 -9.28
C ASN A 310 -1.38 8.91 -10.37
N HIS A 311 -1.82 9.10 -11.61
CA HIS A 311 -0.92 9.35 -12.74
C HIS A 311 -1.02 10.75 -13.33
N SER A 312 -1.91 11.62 -12.82
CA SER A 312 -2.13 12.97 -13.36
C SER A 312 -2.35 12.99 -14.87
N ASN A 313 -2.94 11.92 -15.41
CA ASN A 313 -3.20 11.81 -16.83
C ASN A 313 -4.59 12.41 -17.13
N MET A 314 -4.59 13.61 -17.72
CA MET A 314 -5.80 14.37 -18.03
C MET A 314 -6.54 13.87 -19.28
N GLU A 315 -6.06 12.84 -19.98
CA GLU A 315 -6.82 12.20 -21.05
C GLU A 315 -8.10 11.53 -20.55
N THR A 316 -8.22 11.30 -19.24
CA THR A 316 -9.45 10.79 -18.61
C THR A 316 -10.48 11.88 -18.30
N LEU A 317 -10.27 13.13 -18.73
CA LEU A 317 -11.24 14.20 -18.52
C LEU A 317 -12.68 13.83 -18.95
N PRO A 318 -12.93 13.13 -20.09
CA PRO A 318 -14.28 12.68 -20.42
C PRO A 318 -14.89 11.72 -19.39
N PHE A 319 -14.10 10.79 -18.85
CA PHE A 319 -14.54 9.90 -17.76
C PHE A 319 -14.84 10.68 -16.48
N LEU A 320 -14.08 11.75 -16.20
CA LEU A 320 -14.35 12.64 -15.07
C LEU A 320 -15.66 13.40 -15.24
N GLU A 321 -15.91 13.96 -16.42
CA GLU A 321 -17.16 14.66 -16.73
C GLU A 321 -18.36 13.73 -16.57
N GLU A 322 -18.29 12.50 -17.11
CA GLU A 322 -19.31 11.45 -16.91
C GLU A 322 -19.51 11.11 -15.43
N TYR A 323 -18.42 10.92 -14.68
CA TYR A 323 -18.49 10.56 -13.27
C TYR A 323 -19.15 11.67 -12.43
N LEU A 324 -18.85 12.94 -12.73
CA LEU A 324 -19.39 14.11 -12.03
C LEU A 324 -20.91 14.28 -12.22
N GLN A 325 -21.49 13.78 -13.31
CA GLN A 325 -22.95 13.78 -13.51
C GLN A 325 -23.68 12.95 -12.44
N HIS A 326 -23.03 11.94 -11.89
CA HIS A 326 -23.63 10.98 -10.94
C HIS A 326 -23.08 11.06 -9.52
N ASN A 327 -21.99 11.81 -9.32
CA ASN A 327 -21.37 12.03 -8.03
C ASN A 327 -20.65 13.39 -8.04
N PRO A 328 -21.38 14.50 -7.81
CA PRO A 328 -20.82 15.85 -7.93
C PRO A 328 -19.81 16.22 -6.83
N VAL A 329 -19.54 15.32 -5.90
CA VAL A 329 -18.92 15.63 -4.60
C VAL A 329 -17.47 15.12 -4.54
N GLY A 330 -16.55 16.00 -4.91
CA GLY A 330 -15.13 15.87 -4.61
C GLY A 330 -14.42 17.18 -4.96
N TYR A 331 -13.95 17.92 -3.96
CA TYR A 331 -13.26 19.19 -4.21
C TYR A 331 -12.06 18.98 -5.14
N TRP A 332 -11.29 17.90 -4.96
CA TRP A 332 -10.14 17.59 -5.81
C TRP A 332 -10.55 17.29 -7.26
N MET A 333 -11.71 16.67 -7.49
CA MET A 333 -12.24 16.38 -8.84
C MET A 333 -12.63 17.67 -9.57
N ARG A 334 -13.27 18.61 -8.87
CA ARG A 334 -13.59 19.94 -9.40
C ARG A 334 -12.33 20.76 -9.68
N ALA A 335 -11.33 20.69 -8.81
CA ALA A 335 -10.02 21.30 -9.04
C ALA A 335 -9.33 20.68 -10.26
N ALA A 336 -9.26 19.35 -10.36
CA ALA A 336 -8.64 18.65 -11.48
C ALA A 336 -9.31 19.02 -12.81
N ARG A 337 -10.64 19.08 -12.86
CA ARG A 337 -11.41 19.55 -14.01
C ARG A 337 -11.02 20.98 -14.40
N ALA A 338 -11.01 21.91 -13.44
CA ALA A 338 -10.64 23.31 -13.70
C ALA A 338 -9.18 23.44 -14.18
N ILE A 339 -8.25 22.73 -13.54
CA ILE A 339 -6.83 22.69 -13.93
C ILE A 339 -6.66 22.17 -15.36
N ALA A 340 -7.43 21.15 -15.75
CA ALA A 340 -7.40 20.63 -17.11
C ALA A 340 -7.80 21.69 -18.14
N TYR A 341 -8.86 22.46 -17.89
CA TYR A 341 -9.27 23.56 -18.79
C TYR A 341 -8.25 24.70 -18.78
N TYR A 342 -7.71 25.06 -17.60
CA TYR A 342 -6.68 26.09 -17.48
C TYR A 342 -5.44 25.76 -18.32
N GLN A 343 -4.88 24.55 -18.17
CA GLN A 343 -3.67 24.16 -18.92
C GLN A 343 -3.92 23.96 -20.41
N LYS A 344 -5.19 23.77 -20.83
CA LYS A 344 -5.62 23.82 -22.24
C LYS A 344 -5.79 25.26 -22.79
N GLY A 345 -5.60 26.28 -21.96
CA GLY A 345 -5.75 27.69 -22.35
C GLY A 345 -7.13 28.30 -22.10
N ASP A 346 -8.10 27.53 -21.58
CA ASP A 346 -9.45 28.03 -21.27
C ASP A 346 -9.53 28.50 -19.80
N GLN A 347 -8.86 29.62 -19.54
CA GLN A 347 -8.79 30.22 -18.21
C GLN A 347 -10.15 30.69 -17.69
N GLN A 348 -11.01 31.22 -18.57
CA GLN A 348 -12.35 31.68 -18.18
C GLN A 348 -13.21 30.53 -17.65
N LYS A 349 -13.21 29.39 -18.36
CA LYS A 349 -13.92 28.19 -17.90
C LYS A 349 -13.32 27.60 -16.64
N ALA A 350 -12.00 27.58 -16.51
CA ALA A 350 -11.35 27.12 -15.29
C ALA A 350 -11.79 27.94 -14.05
N ILE A 351 -11.79 29.28 -14.18
CA ILE A 351 -12.24 30.19 -13.13
C ILE A 351 -13.74 30.00 -12.83
N SER A 352 -14.59 29.87 -13.86
CA SER A 352 -16.03 29.69 -13.67
C SER A 352 -16.35 28.39 -12.93
N ILE A 353 -15.65 27.29 -13.24
CA ILE A 353 -15.79 26.01 -12.55
C ILE A 353 -15.49 26.14 -11.05
N ILE A 354 -14.40 26.83 -10.68
CA ILE A 354 -14.02 26.99 -9.27
C ILE A 354 -14.99 27.92 -8.53
N LYS A 355 -15.41 29.03 -9.15
CA LYS A 355 -16.38 29.94 -8.55
C LYS A 355 -17.75 29.27 -8.36
N ALA A 356 -18.21 28.53 -9.37
CA ALA A 356 -19.44 27.75 -9.27
C ALA A 356 -19.34 26.71 -8.14
N TYR A 357 -18.22 25.99 -8.03
CA TYR A 357 -18.01 25.03 -6.96
C TYR A 357 -18.03 25.69 -5.55
N LYS A 358 -17.40 26.85 -5.36
CA LYS A 358 -17.47 27.59 -4.09
C LYS A 358 -18.89 28.03 -3.75
N LYS A 359 -19.70 28.39 -4.76
CA LYS A 359 -21.12 28.73 -4.57
C LYS A 359 -21.94 27.50 -4.19
N GLU A 360 -21.71 26.37 -4.85
CA GLU A 360 -22.37 25.08 -4.57
C GLU A 360 -21.97 24.53 -3.18
N VAL A 361 -20.71 24.73 -2.76
CA VAL A 361 -20.18 24.23 -1.48
C VAL A 361 -19.43 25.36 -0.74
N PRO A 362 -20.17 26.25 -0.04
CA PRO A 362 -19.58 27.37 0.69
C PRO A 362 -18.54 26.94 1.73
N GLU A 363 -18.76 25.83 2.43
CA GLU A 363 -17.86 25.32 3.48
C GLU A 363 -16.74 24.41 2.95
N THR A 364 -16.39 24.51 1.66
CA THR A 364 -15.35 23.66 1.07
C THR A 364 -13.99 23.87 1.74
N SER A 365 -13.27 22.76 1.96
CA SER A 365 -11.87 22.77 2.41
C SER A 365 -10.88 23.13 1.30
N MET A 366 -11.33 23.26 0.04
CA MET A 366 -10.48 23.72 -1.05
C MET A 366 -10.04 25.16 -0.80
N ASN A 367 -8.74 25.41 -0.95
CA ASN A 367 -8.21 26.77 -0.94
C ASN A 367 -8.53 27.50 -2.27
N VAL A 368 -9.77 27.96 -2.39
CA VAL A 368 -10.32 28.63 -3.59
C VAL A 368 -9.51 29.87 -3.98
N LYS A 369 -9.13 30.70 -3.00
CA LYS A 369 -8.31 31.89 -3.24
C LYS A 369 -6.97 31.51 -3.88
N LYS A 370 -6.32 30.47 -3.37
CA LYS A 370 -5.01 30.01 -3.87
C LYS A 370 -5.09 29.48 -5.30
N ILE A 371 -6.06 28.62 -5.64
CA ILE A 371 -6.17 28.12 -7.02
C ILE A 371 -6.53 29.22 -8.02
N LEU A 372 -7.41 30.16 -7.65
CA LEU A 372 -7.74 31.31 -8.51
C LEU A 372 -6.52 32.22 -8.72
N ASN A 373 -5.75 32.50 -7.67
CA ASN A 373 -4.50 33.24 -7.79
C ASN A 373 -3.51 32.52 -8.73
N LEU A 374 -3.39 31.20 -8.64
CA LEU A 374 -2.54 30.43 -9.55
C LEU A 374 -3.01 30.53 -11.00
N PHE A 375 -4.33 30.48 -11.26
CA PHE A 375 -4.84 30.71 -12.62
C PHE A 375 -4.52 32.11 -13.16
N GLU A 376 -4.34 33.10 -12.29
CA GLU A 376 -3.88 34.45 -12.64
C GLU A 376 -2.34 34.58 -12.68
N GLY A 377 -1.58 33.49 -12.52
CA GLY A 377 -0.12 33.52 -12.50
C GLY A 377 0.49 34.07 -11.21
N LYS A 378 -0.32 34.22 -10.14
CA LYS A 378 0.11 34.73 -8.83
C LYS A 378 0.47 33.56 -7.90
N PHE A 379 1.73 33.52 -7.48
CA PHE A 379 2.25 32.50 -6.57
C PHE A 379 2.08 32.88 -5.08
N PRO A 380 2.16 31.90 -4.16
CA PRO A 380 2.07 32.18 -2.72
C PRO A 380 3.15 33.13 -2.21
N GLU A 381 2.76 34.09 -1.38
CA GLU A 381 3.69 34.96 -0.65
C GLU A 381 4.52 34.14 0.36
N GLY A 382 5.83 34.42 0.46
CA GLY A 382 6.75 33.66 1.30
C GLY A 382 7.05 32.24 0.78
N ALA A 383 6.83 31.96 -0.51
CA ALA A 383 7.37 30.76 -1.14
C ALA A 383 8.90 30.72 -0.99
N ASN A 384 9.43 29.62 -0.48
CA ASN A 384 10.86 29.40 -0.24
C ASN A 384 11.48 28.42 -1.25
N THR A 385 10.68 27.86 -2.15
CA THR A 385 11.10 26.87 -3.14
C THR A 385 10.51 27.22 -4.50
N THR A 386 11.33 27.20 -5.55
CA THR A 386 10.89 27.30 -6.95
C THR A 386 11.25 26.01 -7.67
N ILE A 387 10.28 25.44 -8.39
CA ILE A 387 10.44 24.29 -9.27
C ILE A 387 10.28 24.77 -10.69
N GLU A 388 11.30 24.54 -11.51
CA GLU A 388 11.29 24.85 -12.94
C GLU A 388 11.48 23.57 -13.75
N LEU A 389 10.75 23.48 -14.85
CA LEU A 389 10.96 22.46 -15.88
C LEU A 389 11.16 23.16 -17.22
N ASN A 390 12.34 22.92 -17.81
CA ASN A 390 12.75 23.50 -19.08
C ASN A 390 12.27 22.61 -20.25
N GLY A 391 11.86 23.25 -21.35
CA GLY A 391 11.41 22.56 -22.56
C GLY A 391 9.93 22.17 -22.55
N TYR A 392 9.57 21.17 -23.37
CA TYR A 392 8.21 20.68 -23.56
C TYR A 392 7.18 21.78 -23.91
N PRO A 393 7.40 22.55 -25.00
CA PRO A 393 6.51 23.64 -25.38
C PRO A 393 5.10 23.15 -25.77
N ASN A 394 5.00 21.90 -26.24
CA ASN A 394 3.77 21.26 -26.70
C ASN A 394 3.06 20.44 -25.61
N ALA A 395 3.61 20.41 -24.39
CA ALA A 395 2.95 19.72 -23.27
C ALA A 395 1.59 20.38 -22.99
N LYS A 396 0.55 19.56 -22.84
CA LYS A 396 -0.80 20.04 -22.52
C LYS A 396 -1.00 20.17 -21.02
N HIS A 397 -0.39 19.27 -20.24
CA HIS A 397 -0.54 19.22 -18.80
C HIS A 397 0.80 18.90 -18.15
N VAL A 398 1.19 19.72 -17.16
CA VAL A 398 2.43 19.52 -16.40
C VAL A 398 2.16 19.61 -14.91
N PHE A 399 2.62 18.61 -14.17
CA PHE A 399 2.52 18.52 -12.71
C PHE A 399 3.87 18.18 -12.08
N VAL A 400 4.03 18.52 -10.80
CA VAL A 400 5.12 18.10 -9.94
C VAL A 400 4.59 17.18 -8.83
N LYS A 401 4.88 15.89 -8.90
CA LYS A 401 4.40 14.90 -7.92
C LYS A 401 5.43 14.66 -6.82
N GLY A 402 4.95 14.46 -5.59
CA GLY A 402 5.77 14.13 -4.41
C GLY A 402 5.94 15.27 -3.41
N LEU A 403 5.38 16.46 -3.69
CA LEU A 403 5.39 17.60 -2.77
C LEU A 403 4.08 17.66 -1.96
N PRO A 404 4.12 18.00 -0.66
CA PRO A 404 2.92 18.10 0.18
C PRO A 404 2.20 19.44 -0.03
N VAL A 405 1.70 19.69 -1.23
CA VAL A 405 1.08 20.96 -1.65
C VAL A 405 -0.36 20.75 -2.13
N ASP A 406 -1.22 21.74 -1.93
CA ASP A 406 -2.65 21.63 -2.32
C ASP A 406 -2.86 21.48 -3.83
N PHE A 407 -2.03 22.17 -4.62
CA PHE A 407 -2.10 22.20 -6.07
C PHE A 407 -0.69 22.06 -6.63
N ASP A 408 -0.52 21.03 -7.45
CA ASP A 408 0.77 20.55 -7.92
C ASP A 408 0.96 20.71 -9.44
N PHE A 409 0.06 21.43 -10.11
CA PHE A 409 0.20 21.80 -11.52
C PHE A 409 1.22 22.94 -11.68
N LEU A 410 1.94 22.94 -12.79
CA LEU A 410 2.87 24.00 -13.16
C LEU A 410 2.20 24.98 -14.13
N ILE A 411 2.64 26.24 -14.06
CA ILE A 411 2.18 27.33 -14.92
C ILE A 411 3.24 27.59 -15.98
N LYS A 412 2.81 27.72 -17.24
CA LYS A 412 3.72 28.07 -18.34
C LYS A 412 3.97 29.59 -18.35
N LYS A 413 5.22 30.01 -18.16
CA LYS A 413 5.65 31.41 -18.20
C LYS A 413 7.02 31.52 -18.87
N GLU A 414 7.17 32.45 -19.81
CA GLU A 414 8.45 32.72 -20.50
C GLU A 414 9.11 31.45 -21.09
N GLY A 415 8.30 30.57 -21.68
CA GLY A 415 8.79 29.31 -22.27
C GLY A 415 9.17 28.20 -21.28
N LYS A 416 8.97 28.41 -19.98
CA LYS A 416 9.23 27.42 -18.92
C LYS A 416 7.95 27.04 -18.18
N TRP A 417 7.96 25.86 -17.54
CA TRP A 417 6.94 25.46 -16.58
C TRP A 417 7.42 25.75 -15.16
N ILE A 418 6.68 26.55 -14.41
CA ILE A 418 7.12 27.09 -13.11
C ILE A 418 6.07 26.82 -12.04
N GLY A 419 6.53 26.40 -10.85
CA GLY A 419 5.76 26.31 -9.63
C GLY A 419 6.55 26.88 -8.45
N LYS A 420 5.89 27.67 -7.60
CA LYS A 420 6.51 28.22 -6.38
C LYS A 420 5.75 27.75 -5.15
N TYR A 421 6.49 27.24 -4.17
CA TYR A 421 5.94 26.56 -3.01
C TYR A 421 6.57 27.05 -1.72
N LYS A 422 5.77 27.03 -0.64
CA LYS A 422 6.25 27.15 0.72
C LYS A 422 6.30 25.74 1.32
N LEU A 423 7.51 25.24 1.54
CA LEU A 423 7.76 23.91 2.11
C LEU A 423 8.38 24.04 3.50
N ASN A 424 8.03 23.12 4.39
CA ASN A 424 8.65 23.04 5.72
C ASN A 424 10.05 22.41 5.62
N GLU A 425 10.79 22.38 6.73
CA GLU A 425 12.01 21.58 6.84
C GLU A 425 11.71 20.11 6.49
N GLY A 426 12.54 19.50 5.64
CA GLY A 426 12.34 18.11 5.24
C GLY A 426 13.09 17.72 3.96
N VAL A 427 13.05 16.41 3.69
CA VAL A 427 13.55 15.81 2.44
C VAL A 427 12.35 15.43 1.58
N TYR A 428 12.24 16.06 0.41
CA TYR A 428 11.16 15.87 -0.54
C TYR A 428 11.67 15.21 -1.81
N ASN A 429 11.10 14.04 -2.14
CA ASN A 429 11.39 13.32 -3.36
C ASN A 429 10.27 13.64 -4.36
N TYR A 430 10.62 14.19 -5.52
CA TYR A 430 9.65 14.60 -6.51
C TYR A 430 10.01 14.17 -7.94
N SER A 431 9.00 14.22 -8.81
CA SER A 431 9.15 14.00 -10.26
C SER A 431 8.17 14.87 -11.02
N PHE A 432 8.42 15.07 -12.31
CA PHE A 432 7.45 15.73 -13.17
C PHE A 432 6.52 14.70 -13.79
N VAL A 433 5.29 15.11 -14.07
CA VAL A 433 4.35 14.37 -14.91
C VAL A 433 3.94 15.28 -16.05
N ILE A 434 4.27 14.88 -17.28
CA ILE A 434 3.89 15.56 -18.51
C ILE A 434 2.90 14.67 -19.26
N ASP A 435 1.69 15.17 -19.49
CA ASP A 435 0.65 14.46 -20.24
C ASP A 435 0.46 13.00 -19.76
N GLY A 436 0.46 12.81 -18.44
CA GLY A 436 0.29 11.51 -17.79
C GLY A 436 1.54 10.64 -17.72
N LYS A 437 2.68 11.08 -18.27
CA LYS A 437 3.96 10.34 -18.24
C LYS A 437 4.90 10.96 -17.21
N LYS A 438 5.41 10.11 -16.31
CA LYS A 438 6.47 10.51 -15.36
C LYS A 438 7.75 10.81 -16.14
N VAL A 439 8.35 11.98 -15.90
CA VAL A 439 9.61 12.40 -16.50
C VAL A 439 10.53 13.03 -15.45
N PHE A 440 11.81 13.10 -15.79
CA PHE A 440 12.83 13.79 -15.01
C PHE A 440 13.44 14.91 -15.86
N ASP A 441 13.67 16.05 -15.23
CA ASP A 441 14.41 17.15 -15.84
C ASP A 441 15.88 16.76 -15.99
N HIS A 442 16.43 16.94 -17.20
CA HIS A 442 17.82 16.61 -17.51
C HIS A 442 18.81 17.56 -16.82
N LYS A 443 18.38 18.76 -16.41
CA LYS A 443 19.23 19.73 -15.72
C LYS A 443 19.26 19.54 -14.20
N THR A 444 18.30 18.80 -13.66
CA THR A 444 18.21 18.54 -12.23
C THR A 444 18.73 17.13 -11.92
N PRO A 445 19.69 16.97 -10.97
CA PRO A 445 20.19 15.64 -10.61
C PRO A 445 19.07 14.66 -10.28
N VAL A 446 19.19 13.45 -10.82
CA VAL A 446 18.29 12.33 -10.52
C VAL A 446 19.00 11.41 -9.55
N LYS A 447 18.35 11.09 -8.43
CA LYS A 447 18.83 10.15 -7.42
C LYS A 447 18.00 8.87 -7.48
N THR A 448 18.65 7.73 -7.22
CA THR A 448 17.98 6.48 -6.91
C THR A 448 17.78 6.39 -5.41
N ILE A 449 16.54 6.30 -4.95
CA ILE A 449 16.22 6.06 -3.55
C ILE A 449 15.92 4.59 -3.38
N SER A 450 16.74 3.92 -2.59
CA SER A 450 16.49 2.55 -2.15
C SER A 450 15.70 2.54 -0.85
N SER A 451 14.82 1.55 -0.72
CA SER A 451 14.04 1.34 0.49
C SER A 451 13.92 -0.14 0.73
N ILE A 452 13.91 -0.52 2.02
CA ILE A 452 13.59 -1.90 2.35
C ILE A 452 12.09 -2.17 2.24
N PHE A 453 11.22 -1.15 2.28
CA PHE A 453 9.75 -1.29 2.25
C PHE A 453 9.16 -1.27 0.83
N GLU A 454 9.82 -0.58 -0.09
CA GLU A 454 9.33 -0.30 -1.42
C GLU A 454 10.44 -0.55 -2.46
N PRO A 455 10.09 -0.90 -3.70
CA PRO A 455 11.06 -0.94 -4.78
C PRO A 455 11.85 0.37 -4.88
N SER A 456 13.14 0.26 -5.18
CA SER A 456 13.97 1.44 -5.45
C SER A 456 13.35 2.27 -6.57
N PHE A 457 13.38 3.60 -6.45
CA PHE A 457 12.78 4.50 -7.44
C PHE A 457 13.67 5.70 -7.74
N LEU A 458 13.55 6.20 -8.97
CA LEU A 458 14.20 7.43 -9.40
C LEU A 458 13.40 8.66 -8.96
N THR A 459 14.11 9.71 -8.56
CA THR A 459 13.54 10.96 -8.08
C THR A 459 14.49 12.14 -8.26
N HIS A 460 13.95 13.35 -8.39
CA HIS A 460 14.66 14.54 -7.94
C HIS A 460 14.49 14.68 -6.42
N GLN A 461 15.42 15.36 -5.74
CA GLN A 461 15.37 15.51 -4.29
C GLN A 461 15.62 16.96 -3.87
N LEU A 462 14.76 17.48 -3.00
CA LEU A 462 14.91 18.77 -2.33
C LEU A 462 15.16 18.51 -0.85
N CYS A 463 16.19 19.13 -0.30
CA CYS A 463 16.44 19.17 1.14
C CYS A 463 16.25 20.60 1.63
N ILE A 464 15.23 20.84 2.45
CA ILE A 464 14.93 22.15 3.03
C ILE A 464 15.34 22.10 4.50
N GLY A 465 16.35 22.87 4.90
CA GLY A 465 16.86 22.87 6.27
C GLY A 465 17.64 21.61 6.69
N LEU A 466 17.99 20.73 5.74
CA LEU A 466 18.90 19.60 5.95
C LEU A 466 20.02 19.59 4.90
N SER A 467 21.09 18.85 5.17
CA SER A 467 22.18 18.61 4.22
C SER A 467 21.67 17.98 2.92
N LYS A 468 22.29 18.33 1.79
CA LYS A 468 21.97 17.74 0.48
C LYS A 468 22.49 16.30 0.35
N ASP A 469 23.63 16.05 0.98
CA ASP A 469 24.28 14.74 1.04
C ASP A 469 23.85 13.97 2.28
N THR A 470 23.96 12.65 2.20
CA THR A 470 23.75 11.73 3.32
C THR A 470 25.09 11.33 3.93
N TYR A 471 25.07 11.04 5.23
CA TYR A 471 26.23 10.66 6.02
C TYR A 471 25.94 9.34 6.70
N LEU A 472 26.84 8.36 6.51
CA LEU A 472 26.73 7.06 7.17
C LEU A 472 26.96 7.26 8.67
N THR A 473 25.89 7.15 9.46
CA THR A 473 25.88 7.47 10.88
C THR A 473 25.53 6.23 11.68
N THR A 474 26.40 5.83 12.60
CA THR A 474 26.11 4.77 13.57
C THR A 474 25.56 5.37 14.84
N ILE A 475 24.36 4.97 15.24
CA ILE A 475 23.69 5.38 16.47
C ILE A 475 23.77 4.21 17.46
N LYS A 476 24.35 4.45 18.64
CA LYS A 476 24.46 3.47 19.73
C LYS A 476 23.62 3.87 20.93
N VAL A 477 22.96 2.92 21.56
CA VAL A 477 22.14 3.16 22.74
C VAL A 477 22.30 2.08 23.80
N LYS A 478 22.51 2.53 25.03
CA LYS A 478 22.48 1.68 26.22
C LYS A 478 21.06 1.52 26.73
N VAL A 479 20.66 0.29 27.04
CA VAL A 479 19.32 -0.06 27.53
C VAL A 479 19.35 -0.45 29.01
N PRO A 480 18.27 -0.21 29.78
CA PRO A 480 18.23 -0.56 31.20
C PRO A 480 18.06 -2.06 31.45
N ASN A 481 17.50 -2.82 30.49
CA ASN A 481 17.29 -4.27 30.64
C ASN A 481 17.84 -5.04 29.44
N LYS A 482 18.46 -6.21 29.71
CA LYS A 482 19.08 -7.05 28.67
C LYS A 482 18.13 -7.56 27.57
N GLU A 483 16.84 -7.64 27.90
CA GLU A 483 15.75 -8.08 27.01
C GLU A 483 15.10 -6.93 26.24
N ASP A 484 15.53 -5.68 26.45
CA ASP A 484 14.90 -4.55 25.78
C ASP A 484 15.16 -4.59 24.27
N VAL A 485 14.07 -4.49 23.51
CA VAL A 485 14.10 -4.33 22.04
C VAL A 485 13.87 -2.85 21.75
N VAL A 486 14.77 -2.24 20.99
CA VAL A 486 14.75 -0.81 20.72
C VAL A 486 14.43 -0.57 19.25
N TYR A 487 13.53 0.37 19.00
CA TYR A 487 13.20 0.90 17.69
C TYR A 487 13.57 2.39 17.61
N ILE A 488 13.83 2.89 16.41
CA ILE A 488 14.10 4.31 16.13
C ILE A 488 13.01 4.91 15.23
N ALA A 489 12.62 6.15 15.54
CA ALA A 489 11.64 6.94 14.80
C ALA A 489 12.17 8.37 14.62
N GLY A 490 12.19 8.91 13.41
CA GLY A 490 12.81 10.23 13.15
C GLY A 490 12.33 10.99 11.92
N ASN A 491 12.87 12.18 11.69
CA ASN A 491 12.40 13.19 10.74
C ASN A 491 12.55 12.87 9.24
N GLN A 492 13.09 11.71 8.88
CA GLN A 492 13.42 11.37 7.49
C GLN A 492 13.16 9.90 7.19
N ARG A 493 13.17 9.54 5.90
CA ARG A 493 12.85 8.19 5.41
C ARG A 493 13.74 7.11 6.04
N ALA A 494 15.03 7.38 6.17
CA ALA A 494 16.00 6.48 6.81
C ALA A 494 15.69 6.21 8.30
N MET A 495 14.83 7.02 8.91
CA MET A 495 14.30 6.83 10.27
C MET A 495 12.77 6.70 10.28
N THR A 496 12.20 6.32 9.14
CA THR A 496 10.78 5.98 8.93
C THR A 496 9.76 7.08 9.25
N TYR A 497 10.13 8.36 9.14
CA TYR A 497 9.21 9.50 9.31
C TYR A 497 8.35 9.40 10.59
N TRP A 498 9.01 9.29 11.74
CA TRP A 498 8.38 9.17 13.07
C TRP A 498 7.53 7.91 13.28
N ASN A 499 7.67 6.89 12.44
CA ASN A 499 7.14 5.56 12.73
C ASN A 499 8.18 4.73 13.50
N SER A 500 7.74 3.82 14.37
CA SER A 500 8.63 3.01 15.22
C SER A 500 8.89 1.63 14.60
N VAL A 501 9.56 1.59 13.45
CA VAL A 501 9.63 0.35 12.64
C VAL A 501 11.02 -0.25 12.54
N PHE A 502 12.08 0.56 12.53
CA PHE A 502 13.45 0.04 12.45
C PHE A 502 13.97 -0.37 13.82
N ARG A 503 14.17 -1.69 13.97
CA ARG A 503 14.76 -2.31 15.16
C ARG A 503 16.28 -2.14 15.14
N LEU A 504 16.84 -1.69 16.25
CA LEU A 504 18.29 -1.66 16.44
C LEU A 504 18.81 -3.09 16.70
N LYS A 505 20.00 -3.38 16.18
CA LYS A 505 20.70 -4.65 16.36
C LYS A 505 21.20 -4.77 17.80
N LYS A 506 21.05 -5.95 18.42
CA LYS A 506 21.67 -6.26 19.72
C LYS A 506 23.17 -6.48 19.55
N VAL A 507 23.99 -5.69 20.24
CA VAL A 507 25.47 -5.77 20.20
C VAL A 507 26.01 -6.48 21.44
N SER A 508 25.44 -6.16 22.61
CA SER A 508 25.71 -6.82 23.89
C SER A 508 24.40 -6.89 24.69
N ASP A 509 24.44 -7.41 25.91
CA ASP A 509 23.24 -7.43 26.77
C ASP A 509 22.62 -6.04 26.92
N PHE A 510 23.43 -5.02 27.14
CA PHE A 510 22.95 -3.67 27.44
C PHE A 510 23.17 -2.65 26.31
N GLU A 511 23.60 -3.06 25.12
CA GLU A 511 23.83 -2.15 23.99
C GLU A 511 23.07 -2.57 22.72
N ARG A 512 22.52 -1.56 22.03
CA ARG A 512 21.90 -1.69 20.70
C ARG A 512 22.53 -0.69 19.74
N GLU A 513 22.59 -1.03 18.46
CA GLU A 513 23.10 -0.11 17.43
C GLU A 513 22.30 -0.17 16.13
N ILE A 514 22.38 0.91 15.35
CA ILE A 514 21.95 0.93 13.95
C ILE A 514 22.84 1.89 13.16
N THR A 515 23.19 1.52 11.95
CA THR A 515 23.91 2.38 11.01
C THR A 515 22.97 2.78 9.88
N LEU A 516 22.83 4.08 9.65
CA LEU A 516 21.89 4.65 8.67
C LEU A 516 22.58 5.73 7.84
N GLU A 517 22.22 5.83 6.57
CA GLU A 517 22.56 7.01 5.75
C GLU A 517 21.57 8.13 6.06
N LEU A 518 22.05 9.23 6.65
CA LEU A 518 21.21 10.30 7.17
C LEU A 518 21.54 11.65 6.53
N HIS A 519 20.50 12.41 6.18
CA HIS A 519 20.61 13.85 6.05
C HIS A 519 20.70 14.48 7.44
N LEU A 520 21.47 15.56 7.60
CA LEU A 520 21.71 16.21 8.88
C LEU A 520 21.14 17.66 8.89
N PRO A 521 20.52 18.13 9.99
CA PRO A 521 20.42 17.44 11.26
C PRO A 521 19.38 16.29 11.27
N ALA A 522 19.78 15.15 11.81
CA ALA A 522 18.90 14.00 12.00
C ALA A 522 18.21 14.12 13.36
N LYS A 523 16.87 14.19 13.37
CA LYS A 523 16.06 14.28 14.60
C LYS A 523 15.35 12.96 14.85
N PHE A 524 15.44 12.39 16.05
CA PHE A 524 14.86 11.08 16.35
C PHE A 524 14.56 10.83 17.82
N LYS A 525 13.82 9.74 18.06
CA LYS A 525 13.48 9.18 19.37
C LYS A 525 13.57 7.65 19.33
N PHE A 526 13.73 7.04 20.51
CA PHE A 526 13.68 5.59 20.69
C PHE A 526 12.34 5.14 21.28
N THR A 527 11.90 3.95 20.90
CA THR A 527 10.69 3.30 21.44
C THR A 527 10.89 1.80 21.58
N ARG A 528 9.90 1.08 22.14
CA ARG A 528 9.81 -0.39 22.04
C ARG A 528 8.81 -0.85 20.98
N GLY A 529 8.67 -0.07 19.91
CA GLY A 529 7.84 -0.39 18.74
C GLY A 529 6.53 0.40 18.64
N ASN A 530 6.23 1.26 19.63
CA ASN A 530 5.09 2.17 19.61
C ASN A 530 5.35 3.43 20.46
N TRP A 531 4.52 4.47 20.32
CA TRP A 531 4.70 5.73 21.04
C TRP A 531 4.32 5.68 22.54
N GLU A 532 3.58 4.66 22.97
CA GLU A 532 3.28 4.43 24.40
C GLU A 532 4.53 3.98 25.17
N SER A 533 5.44 3.31 24.48
CA SER A 533 6.73 2.84 24.98
C SER A 533 7.90 3.76 24.60
N GLU A 534 7.66 5.08 24.52
CA GLU A 534 8.72 6.08 24.30
C GLU A 534 9.83 5.95 25.35
N ALA A 535 11.08 6.00 24.90
CA ALA A 535 12.24 5.94 25.78
C ALA A 535 12.40 7.21 26.62
N LEU A 536 12.69 7.01 27.90
CA LEU A 536 13.10 8.08 28.81
C LEU A 536 14.63 8.11 28.78
N MET A 537 15.19 9.20 28.26
CA MET A 537 16.62 9.32 27.98
C MET A 537 17.37 10.01 29.12
N LYS A 538 18.62 9.60 29.38
CA LYS A 538 19.53 10.31 30.27
C LYS A 538 19.91 11.67 29.67
N ASN A 539 19.74 12.75 30.43
CA ASN A 539 20.13 14.13 30.07
C ASN A 539 19.49 14.65 28.76
N ASN A 540 18.23 14.31 28.50
CA ASN A 540 17.46 14.91 27.40
C ASN A 540 16.71 16.17 27.88
N THR A 541 16.21 16.98 26.97
CA THR A 541 15.49 18.22 27.28
C THR A 541 13.99 18.01 27.07
N LYS A 542 13.18 18.66 27.90
CA LYS A 542 11.72 18.71 27.75
C LYS A 542 11.29 20.06 27.16
N ASP A 543 10.23 20.06 26.35
CA ASP A 543 9.56 21.27 25.91
C ASP A 543 8.82 21.96 27.08
N LYS A 544 8.28 23.15 26.82
CA LYS A 544 7.49 23.92 27.80
C LYS A 544 6.24 23.18 28.34
N ASN A 545 5.84 22.09 27.70
CA ASN A 545 4.70 21.26 28.11
C ASN A 545 5.18 19.94 28.77
N GLY A 546 6.46 19.82 29.11
CA GLY A 546 7.03 18.64 29.75
C GLY A 546 7.27 17.44 28.79
N ARG A 547 7.13 17.61 27.48
CA ARG A 547 7.36 16.55 26.48
C ARG A 547 8.84 16.47 26.11
N TRP A 548 9.41 15.28 26.08
CA TRP A 548 10.79 15.11 25.62
C TRP A 548 10.97 15.61 24.19
N LEU A 549 11.98 16.46 23.98
CA LEU A 549 12.40 16.87 22.65
C LEU A 549 13.09 15.71 21.94
N PRO A 550 13.02 15.65 20.60
CA PRO A 550 13.84 14.72 19.84
C PRO A 550 15.33 14.96 20.07
N MET A 551 16.12 13.88 20.02
CA MET A 551 17.57 13.98 19.96
C MET A 551 17.99 14.42 18.56
N GLU A 552 19.09 15.16 18.46
CA GLU A 552 19.62 15.66 17.19
C GLU A 552 21.07 15.21 16.98
N ILE A 553 21.40 14.88 15.73
CA ILE A 553 22.78 14.71 15.25
C ILE A 553 23.02 15.77 14.19
N HIS A 554 24.06 16.57 14.37
CA HIS A 554 24.50 17.60 13.41
C HIS A 554 25.82 17.17 12.75
N LEU A 555 26.18 17.83 11.63
CA LEU A 555 27.42 17.55 10.88
C LEU A 555 28.69 17.53 11.74
N ASN A 556 28.76 18.39 12.76
CA ASN A 556 29.93 18.56 13.62
C ASN A 556 29.69 18.08 15.06
N ALA A 557 28.70 17.19 15.28
CA ALA A 557 28.37 16.69 16.61
C ALA A 557 29.02 15.33 16.89
N ASP A 558 29.79 15.24 17.98
CA ASP A 558 30.49 14.01 18.39
C ASP A 558 29.58 12.96 19.05
N ARG A 559 28.36 13.35 19.46
CA ARG A 559 27.50 12.48 20.26
C ARG A 559 26.62 11.57 19.40
N THR A 560 27.09 10.34 19.22
CA THR A 560 26.31 9.24 18.62
C THR A 560 25.92 8.14 19.62
N SER A 561 26.24 8.34 20.90
CA SER A 561 25.95 7.40 22.00
C SER A 561 24.94 7.97 23.00
N TYR A 562 23.94 7.13 23.32
CA TYR A 562 22.78 7.49 24.12
C TYR A 562 22.53 6.48 25.25
N THR A 563 21.80 6.88 26.28
CA THR A 563 21.41 5.99 27.39
C THR A 563 19.94 6.15 27.68
N ILE A 564 19.19 5.05 27.61
CA ILE A 564 17.81 4.95 28.06
C ILE A 564 17.84 4.62 29.56
N VAL A 565 17.16 5.42 30.37
CA VAL A 565 17.05 5.18 31.82
C VAL A 565 15.82 4.36 32.17
N ASN A 566 14.72 4.55 31.44
CA ASN A 566 13.47 3.81 31.63
C ASN A 566 12.58 3.97 30.38
N TRP A 567 11.39 3.38 30.41
CA TRP A 567 10.39 3.43 29.35
C TRP A 567 9.09 4.02 29.88
N LYS A 568 8.41 4.85 29.08
CA LYS A 568 7.16 5.51 29.49
C LYS A 568 6.10 4.51 29.95
N ASP A 569 5.97 3.37 29.29
CA ASP A 569 5.04 2.28 29.63
C ASP A 569 5.49 1.41 30.81
N ARG A 570 6.62 1.73 31.45
CA ARG A 570 7.12 1.10 32.69
C ARG A 570 7.21 2.07 33.86
N VAL A 571 6.85 3.34 33.66
CA VAL A 571 6.66 4.28 34.76
C VAL A 571 5.25 4.07 35.27
N LYS A 572 5.13 3.55 36.50
CA LYS A 572 3.86 3.49 37.22
C LYS A 572 3.41 4.88 37.64
#